data_AF-A0AA35TWH6-F1
#
_entry.id   AF-A0AA35TWH6-F1
#
_cell.length_a   1.000
_cell.length_b   1.000
_cell.length_c   1.000
_cell.angle_alpha   90.00
_cell.angle_beta   90.00
_cell.angle_gamma   90.00
#
_symmetry.space_group_name_H-M   'P 1'
#
loop_
_entity.id
_entity.type
_entity.pdbx_description
1 polymer ?
#
loop_
_entity_poly.entity_id
_entity_poly.type
_entity_poly.pdbx_seq_one_letter_code
_entity_poly.pdbx_strand_id
1 'polypeptide(L)'
;MPAFTVSFSFLEPQSRKGVYFKQDGQRFGTDRTIKFCTAVKYEIRITVKPPVAPLRSLIIGGDELTPDSEEEQPAQSSYLFTWFTNGHSPTGSRRRLDVPFIFRFDGVEFATSFQTKFYPVTSASHLTWGTEVKQIQLEGRGEFGGGATQRLTPTNVTFV
;
A
#
# COMPACT_ATOMS: atom_id res chain seq x y z
N MET A 1 5.04 13.41 -20.09
CA MET A 1 5.20 12.88 -18.72
C MET A 1 5.58 11.41 -18.79
N PRO A 2 6.75 11.02 -18.27
CA PRO A 2 7.20 9.64 -18.25
C PRO A 2 6.26 8.76 -17.40
N ALA A 3 6.13 7.49 -17.79
CA ALA A 3 5.31 6.52 -17.08
C ALA A 3 6.16 5.70 -16.11
N PHE A 4 5.56 5.33 -14.99
CA PHE A 4 6.18 4.47 -13.98
C PHE A 4 5.12 3.60 -13.30
N THR A 5 5.58 2.52 -12.67
CA THR A 5 4.76 1.61 -11.88
C THR A 5 5.34 1.50 -10.48
N VAL A 6 4.48 1.64 -9.47
CA VAL A 6 4.77 1.29 -8.08
C VAL A 6 4.06 -0.02 -7.76
N SER A 7 4.83 -1.06 -7.50
CA SER A 7 4.36 -2.38 -7.10
C SER A 7 4.62 -2.58 -5.63
N PHE A 8 3.65 -3.07 -4.86
CA PHE A 8 3.87 -3.35 -3.45
C PHE A 8 3.07 -4.54 -2.93
N SER A 9 3.59 -5.20 -1.90
CA SER A 9 2.97 -6.33 -1.24
C SER A 9 3.11 -6.21 0.27
N PHE A 10 2.23 -6.88 1.01
CA PHE A 10 2.25 -6.96 2.47
C PHE A 10 2.45 -8.40 2.89
N LEU A 11 3.34 -8.63 3.82
CA LEU A 11 3.59 -9.93 4.42
C LEU A 11 3.53 -9.80 5.93
N GLU A 12 2.68 -10.57 6.58
CA GLU A 12 2.72 -10.66 8.05
C GLU A 12 3.91 -11.58 8.45
N PRO A 13 4.89 -11.10 9.22
CA PRO A 13 6.15 -11.81 9.44
C PRO A 13 6.00 -13.17 10.14
N GLN A 14 5.06 -13.33 11.08
CA GLN A 14 4.94 -14.55 11.87
C GLN A 14 4.31 -15.69 11.06
N SER A 15 3.24 -15.40 10.33
CA SER A 15 2.50 -16.35 9.51
C SER A 15 3.05 -16.49 8.10
N ARG A 16 3.89 -15.53 7.65
CA ARG A 16 4.40 -15.42 6.27
C ARG A 16 3.26 -15.40 5.24
N LYS A 17 2.08 -14.89 5.63
CA LYS A 17 0.91 -14.80 4.76
C LYS A 17 0.73 -13.38 4.24
N GLY A 18 0.28 -13.29 2.99
CA GLY A 18 -0.17 -12.04 2.40
C GLY A 18 -1.44 -11.52 3.07
N VAL A 19 -1.80 -10.29 2.75
CA VAL A 19 -3.12 -9.74 3.07
C VAL A 19 -4.14 -10.26 2.06
N TYR A 20 -5.42 -10.21 2.43
CA TYR A 20 -6.51 -10.64 1.53
C TYR A 20 -7.37 -9.45 1.18
N PHE A 21 -7.99 -9.51 0.00
CA PHE A 21 -9.06 -8.61 -0.37
C PHE A 21 -10.35 -9.38 -0.61
N LYS A 22 -11.47 -8.67 -0.46
CA LYS A 22 -12.76 -9.14 -0.91
C LYS A 22 -13.35 -8.17 -1.92
N GLN A 23 -14.03 -8.71 -2.92
CA GLN A 23 -14.83 -7.91 -3.82
C GLN A 23 -16.19 -7.64 -3.16
N ASP A 24 -16.46 -6.39 -2.80
CA ASP A 24 -17.70 -5.99 -2.14
C ASP A 24 -18.81 -5.55 -3.14
N GLY A 25 -18.55 -5.66 -4.45
CA GLY A 25 -19.45 -5.20 -5.51
C GLY A 25 -19.67 -3.68 -5.45
N GLN A 26 -20.83 -3.20 -5.91
CA GLN A 26 -21.21 -1.78 -5.90
C GLN A 26 -21.75 -1.29 -4.54
N ARG A 27 -21.55 -2.07 -3.46
CA ARG A 27 -22.12 -1.75 -2.14
C ARG A 27 -21.40 -0.60 -1.44
N PHE A 28 -20.15 -0.33 -1.81
CA PHE A 28 -19.32 0.73 -1.24
C PHE A 28 -18.62 1.52 -2.34
N GLY A 29 -17.93 2.61 -1.97
CA GLY A 29 -17.27 3.53 -2.91
C GLY A 29 -16.16 2.89 -3.75
N THR A 30 -15.61 1.75 -3.33
CA THR A 30 -14.71 0.92 -4.14
C THR A 30 -15.15 -0.54 -4.10
N ASP A 31 -14.85 -1.27 -5.19
CA ASP A 31 -15.27 -2.66 -5.37
C ASP A 31 -14.43 -3.64 -4.54
N ARG A 32 -13.28 -3.22 -3.99
CA ARG A 32 -12.35 -4.07 -3.25
C ARG A 32 -12.08 -3.53 -1.85
N THR A 33 -12.10 -4.40 -0.84
CA THR A 33 -11.66 -4.10 0.53
C THR A 33 -10.42 -4.91 0.86
N ILE A 34 -9.32 -4.26 1.22
CA ILE A 34 -8.12 -4.91 1.79
C ILE A 34 -8.34 -5.17 3.27
N LYS A 35 -7.93 -6.34 3.75
CA LYS A 35 -8.10 -6.76 5.14
C LYS A 35 -6.77 -6.78 5.85
N PHE A 36 -6.70 -6.07 6.97
CA PHE A 36 -5.54 -6.04 7.85
C PHE A 36 -5.92 -6.56 9.23
N CYS A 37 -4.96 -7.16 9.91
CA CYS A 37 -5.03 -7.46 11.33
C CYS A 37 -4.56 -6.23 12.11
N THR A 38 -5.16 -5.96 13.26
CA THR A 38 -4.74 -4.89 14.18
C THR A 38 -3.61 -5.36 15.09
N ALA A 39 -2.74 -4.44 15.52
CA ALA A 39 -1.65 -4.71 16.46
C ALA A 39 -0.70 -5.82 15.98
N VAL A 40 -0.46 -5.90 14.67
CA VAL A 40 0.58 -6.74 14.06
C VAL A 40 1.49 -5.91 13.16
N LYS A 41 2.72 -6.38 12.97
CA LYS A 41 3.66 -5.81 12.01
C LYS A 41 3.45 -6.43 10.63
N TYR A 42 3.60 -5.63 9.59
CA TYR A 42 3.65 -6.07 8.20
C TYR A 42 4.98 -5.64 7.60
N GLU A 43 5.66 -6.58 6.95
CA GLU A 43 6.74 -6.28 6.01
C GLU A 43 6.10 -5.84 4.69
N ILE A 44 6.50 -4.68 4.18
CA ILE A 44 6.03 -4.12 2.93
C ILE A 44 7.21 -4.09 1.97
N ARG A 45 7.06 -4.78 0.84
CA ARG A 45 8.04 -4.73 -0.25
C ARG A 45 7.50 -3.83 -1.33
N ILE A 46 8.28 -2.83 -1.72
CA ILE A 46 7.93 -1.90 -2.79
C ILE A 46 8.96 -2.02 -3.91
N THR A 47 8.50 -2.01 -5.15
CA THR A 47 9.34 -1.94 -6.35
C THR A 47 8.82 -0.85 -7.27
N VAL A 48 9.73 -0.02 -7.79
CA VAL A 48 9.42 1.09 -8.70
C VAL A 48 10.09 0.83 -10.04
N LYS A 49 9.32 0.91 -11.14
CA LYS A 49 9.78 0.60 -12.51
C LYS A 49 9.30 1.64 -13.53
N PRO A 50 10.18 2.22 -14.37
CA PRO A 50 11.63 2.30 -14.15
C PRO A 50 11.96 3.08 -12.85
N PRO A 51 13.23 3.13 -12.40
CA PRO A 51 13.65 4.07 -11.36
C PRO A 51 13.29 5.50 -11.77
N VAL A 52 12.69 6.26 -10.85
CA VAL A 52 12.26 7.65 -11.11
C VAL A 52 12.90 8.65 -10.16
N ALA A 53 12.90 8.34 -8.86
CA ALA A 53 13.51 9.09 -7.78
C ALA A 53 13.56 8.21 -6.52
N PRO A 54 14.41 8.52 -5.53
CA PRO A 54 14.39 7.83 -4.25
C PRO A 54 13.04 7.96 -3.53
N LEU A 55 12.50 6.83 -3.06
CA LEU A 55 11.33 6.80 -2.18
C LEU A 55 11.77 7.05 -0.73
N ARG A 56 11.42 8.22 -0.19
CA ARG A 56 11.86 8.69 1.13
C ARG A 56 10.98 8.22 2.26
N SER A 57 9.68 8.20 2.04
CA SER A 57 8.73 7.68 3.04
C SER A 57 7.46 7.13 2.40
N LEU A 58 6.79 6.29 3.16
CA LEU A 58 5.46 5.77 2.87
C LEU A 58 4.53 6.17 4.01
N ILE A 59 3.45 6.88 3.71
CA ILE A 59 2.41 7.18 4.69
C ILE A 59 1.23 6.24 4.49
N ILE A 60 0.81 5.54 5.54
CA ILE A 60 -0.37 4.68 5.55
C ILE A 60 -1.31 5.12 6.66
N GLY A 61 -2.46 5.70 6.30
CA GLY A 61 -3.48 6.05 7.29
C GLY A 61 -3.03 7.07 8.34
N GLY A 62 -1.98 7.85 8.06
CA GLY A 62 -1.36 8.80 8.99
C GLY A 62 -0.04 8.32 9.59
N ASP A 63 0.29 7.03 9.48
CA ASP A 63 1.57 6.49 9.94
C ASP A 63 2.64 6.76 8.88
N GLU A 64 3.65 7.57 9.19
CA GLU A 64 4.79 7.82 8.31
C GLU A 64 5.92 6.82 8.57
N LEU A 65 6.31 6.09 7.53
CA LEU A 65 7.32 5.03 7.56
C LEU A 65 8.52 5.42 6.71
N THR A 66 9.72 5.15 7.21
CA THR A 66 10.98 5.26 6.46
C THR A 66 11.41 3.88 5.94
N PRO A 67 12.11 3.79 4.80
CA PRO A 67 12.64 2.52 4.31
C PRO A 67 13.58 1.89 5.33
N ASP A 68 13.39 0.61 5.63
CA ASP A 68 14.32 -0.22 6.40
C ASP A 68 15.55 -0.58 5.54
N SER A 69 15.35 -0.75 4.24
CA SER A 69 16.41 -0.94 3.25
C SER A 69 15.98 -0.47 1.86
N GLU A 70 16.98 -0.17 1.03
CA GLU A 70 16.82 0.21 -0.37
C GLU A 70 17.84 -0.52 -1.25
N GLU A 71 17.44 -0.83 -2.48
CA GLU A 71 18.30 -1.41 -3.51
C GLU A 71 17.98 -0.76 -4.85
N GLU A 72 18.98 -0.18 -5.50
CA GLU A 72 18.84 0.44 -6.82
C GLU A 72 19.50 -0.43 -7.89
N GLN A 73 18.72 -0.74 -8.93
CA GLN A 73 19.17 -1.48 -10.10
C GLN A 73 18.83 -0.67 -11.37
N PRO A 74 19.53 -0.89 -12.50
CA PRO A 74 19.28 -0.12 -13.73
C PRO A 74 17.83 -0.14 -14.22
N ALA A 75 17.09 -1.21 -13.93
CA ALA A 75 15.70 -1.38 -14.37
C ALA A 75 14.64 -1.13 -13.28
N GLN A 76 15.04 -1.04 -12.00
CA GLN A 76 14.10 -0.88 -10.89
C GLN A 76 14.78 -0.41 -9.59
N SER A 77 14.00 0.23 -8.73
CA SER A 77 14.38 0.47 -7.33
C SER A 77 13.48 -0.36 -6.42
N SER A 78 14.04 -0.98 -5.39
CA SER A 78 13.33 -1.81 -4.43
C SER A 78 13.49 -1.24 -3.02
N TYR A 79 12.44 -1.33 -2.21
CA TYR A 79 12.42 -0.81 -0.85
C TYR A 79 11.72 -1.79 0.09
N LEU A 80 12.22 -1.88 1.32
CA LEU A 80 11.58 -2.63 2.40
C LEU A 80 11.08 -1.65 3.46
N PHE A 81 9.87 -1.85 3.97
CA PHE A 81 9.33 -1.09 5.09
C PHE A 81 8.68 -2.03 6.11
N THR A 82 8.64 -1.60 7.37
CA THR A 82 7.88 -2.27 8.42
C THR A 82 6.74 -1.36 8.87
N TRP A 83 5.50 -1.78 8.67
CA TRP A 83 4.33 -1.08 9.18
C TRP A 83 3.76 -1.79 10.39
N PHE A 84 3.71 -1.10 11.54
CA PHE A 84 3.01 -1.60 12.71
C PHE A 84 1.60 -1.01 12.75
N THR A 85 0.59 -1.87 12.73
CA THR A 85 -0.83 -1.46 12.81
C THR A 85 -1.27 -1.12 14.24
N ASN A 86 -0.34 -0.77 15.12
CA ASN A 86 -0.67 -0.32 16.48
C ASN A 86 -1.32 1.07 16.40
N GLY A 87 -2.50 1.24 16.99
CA GLY A 87 -3.29 2.48 16.87
C GLY A 87 -4.47 2.35 15.90
N HIS A 88 -4.45 1.37 15.00
CA HIS A 88 -5.64 1.05 14.18
C HIS A 88 -6.60 0.17 14.97
N SER A 89 -7.80 0.69 15.25
CA SER A 89 -8.84 -0.05 15.97
C SER A 89 -9.62 -0.99 15.05
N PRO A 90 -10.11 -2.14 15.56
CA PRO A 90 -10.98 -3.03 14.79
C PRO A 90 -12.15 -2.26 14.18
N THR A 91 -12.38 -2.47 12.89
CA THR A 91 -13.44 -1.78 12.17
C THR A 91 -14.76 -2.52 12.37
N GLY A 92 -15.79 -1.79 12.81
CA GLY A 92 -17.12 -2.34 13.06
C GLY A 92 -17.75 -3.09 11.87
N SER A 93 -18.79 -3.87 12.17
CA SER A 93 -19.59 -4.56 11.16
C SER A 93 -20.14 -3.57 10.12
N ARG A 94 -20.10 -3.98 8.84
CA ARG A 94 -20.53 -3.16 7.68
C ARG A 94 -19.79 -1.84 7.44
N ARG A 95 -18.87 -1.42 8.30
CA ARG A 95 -18.01 -0.25 8.09
C ARG A 95 -16.75 -0.61 7.31
N ARG A 96 -16.26 0.34 6.52
CA ARG A 96 -14.95 0.35 5.88
C ARG A 96 -14.28 1.69 6.15
N LEU A 97 -12.95 1.68 6.14
CA LEU A 97 -12.15 2.89 6.25
C LEU A 97 -11.46 3.12 4.91
N ASP A 98 -11.57 4.31 4.36
CA ASP A 98 -10.72 4.71 3.25
C ASP A 98 -9.38 5.18 3.83
N VAL A 99 -8.33 4.40 3.60
CA VAL A 99 -7.01 4.62 4.17
C VAL A 99 -6.11 5.20 3.09
N PRO A 100 -5.56 6.41 3.27
CA PRO A 100 -4.62 7.01 2.33
C PRO A 100 -3.29 6.26 2.35
N PHE A 101 -2.74 6.04 1.16
CA PHE A 101 -1.39 5.56 0.89
C PHE A 101 -0.66 6.63 0.09
N ILE A 102 0.37 7.22 0.68
CA ILE A 102 1.15 8.30 0.07
C ILE A 102 2.61 7.86 -0.03
N PHE A 103 3.07 7.63 -1.25
CA PHE A 103 4.46 7.33 -1.57
C PHE A 103 5.18 8.65 -1.80
N ARG A 104 6.06 9.03 -0.88
CA ARG A 104 6.83 10.29 -0.96
C ARG A 104 8.18 10.05 -1.61
N PHE A 105 8.26 10.40 -2.87
CA PHE A 105 9.51 10.50 -3.61
C PHE A 105 10.13 11.88 -3.44
N ASP A 106 11.41 12.03 -3.79
CA ASP A 106 12.04 13.35 -3.85
C ASP A 106 11.26 14.30 -4.79
N GLY A 107 10.64 15.33 -4.19
CA GLY A 107 9.86 16.34 -4.91
C GLY A 107 8.48 15.89 -5.40
N VAL A 108 8.05 14.65 -5.12
CA VAL A 108 6.76 14.13 -5.62
C VAL A 108 6.03 13.28 -4.57
N GLU A 109 4.76 13.59 -4.33
CA GLU A 109 3.84 12.70 -3.59
C GLU A 109 2.98 11.92 -4.57
N PHE A 110 3.11 10.59 -4.61
CA PHE A 110 2.21 9.73 -5.36
C PHE A 110 1.19 9.13 -4.40
N ALA A 111 -0.08 9.52 -4.53
CA ALA A 111 -1.09 9.26 -3.51
C ALA A 111 -2.31 8.51 -4.08
N THR A 112 -2.81 7.56 -3.30
CA THR A 112 -4.09 6.89 -3.53
C THR A 112 -4.75 6.57 -2.19
N SER A 113 -6.00 6.13 -2.19
CA SER A 113 -6.65 5.58 -1.01
C SER A 113 -7.17 4.18 -1.29
N PHE A 114 -7.10 3.32 -0.28
CA PHE A 114 -7.68 2.00 -0.33
C PHE A 114 -8.77 1.86 0.71
N GLN A 115 -9.88 1.28 0.28
CA GLN A 115 -10.88 0.78 1.20
C GLN A 115 -10.30 -0.40 1.98
N THR A 116 -10.30 -0.29 3.30
CA THR A 116 -9.75 -1.27 4.22
C THR A 116 -10.75 -1.71 5.27
N LYS A 117 -10.45 -2.85 5.88
CA LYS A 117 -11.09 -3.33 7.09
C LYS A 117 -10.06 -3.93 8.03
N PHE A 118 -10.04 -3.43 9.27
CA PHE A 118 -9.19 -3.93 10.33
C PHE A 118 -9.93 -4.96 11.18
N TYR A 119 -9.32 -6.11 11.39
CA TYR A 119 -9.83 -7.19 12.23
C TYR A 119 -8.89 -7.44 13.42
N PRO A 120 -9.42 -7.84 14.58
CA PRO A 120 -8.57 -8.29 15.66
C PRO A 120 -7.93 -9.64 15.29
N VAL A 121 -6.79 -9.96 15.91
CA VAL A 121 -6.06 -11.23 15.70
C VAL A 121 -6.91 -12.47 15.96
N THR A 122 -7.90 -12.36 16.84
CA THR A 122 -8.84 -13.43 17.17
C THR A 122 -9.84 -13.74 16.03
N SER A 123 -9.89 -12.94 14.97
CA SER A 123 -10.81 -13.08 13.83
C SER A 123 -10.14 -13.67 12.58
N ALA A 124 -9.29 -14.69 12.75
CA ALA A 124 -8.48 -15.30 11.69
C ALA A 124 -9.29 -15.74 10.45
N SER A 125 -10.49 -16.31 10.62
CA SER A 125 -11.35 -16.75 9.51
C SER A 125 -11.83 -15.60 8.63
N HIS A 126 -12.06 -14.42 9.20
CA HIS A 126 -12.47 -13.25 8.44
C HIS A 126 -11.31 -12.60 7.69
N LEU A 127 -10.09 -12.72 8.21
CA LEU A 127 -8.87 -12.22 7.57
C LEU A 127 -8.57 -12.94 6.25
N THR A 128 -8.80 -14.24 6.16
CA THR A 128 -8.44 -15.05 4.97
C THR A 128 -9.58 -15.24 3.97
N TRP A 129 -10.80 -14.82 4.30
CA TRP A 129 -11.91 -14.94 3.35
C TRP A 129 -11.74 -13.98 2.15
N GLY A 130 -11.70 -14.53 0.95
CA GLY A 130 -11.60 -13.76 -0.29
C GLY A 130 -10.39 -14.21 -1.10
N THR A 131 -9.76 -13.28 -1.78
CA THR A 131 -8.58 -13.53 -2.61
C THR A 131 -7.35 -12.98 -1.92
N GLU A 132 -6.28 -13.77 -1.85
CA GLU A 132 -5.00 -13.29 -1.34
C GLU A 132 -4.43 -12.24 -2.29
N VAL A 133 -3.94 -11.12 -1.75
CA VAL A 133 -3.24 -10.08 -2.51
C VAL A 133 -1.77 -10.49 -2.55
N LYS A 134 -1.28 -10.89 -3.73
CA LYS A 134 0.17 -11.12 -3.91
C LYS A 134 0.89 -9.81 -4.12
N GLN A 135 0.27 -8.91 -4.88
CA GLN A 135 0.83 -7.60 -5.19
C GLN A 135 -0.26 -6.61 -5.57
N ILE A 136 -0.06 -5.35 -5.25
CA ILE A 136 -0.84 -4.22 -5.77
C ILE A 136 0.08 -3.42 -6.68
N GLN A 137 -0.40 -3.11 -7.88
CA GLN A 137 0.33 -2.34 -8.87
C GLN A 137 -0.41 -1.02 -9.13
N LEU A 138 0.33 0.07 -9.01
CA LEU A 138 -0.13 1.43 -9.30
C LEU A 138 0.64 1.92 -10.52
N GLU A 139 -0.07 2.25 -11.59
CA GLU A 139 0.53 2.92 -12.74
C GLU A 139 0.37 4.41 -12.60
N GLY A 140 1.42 5.17 -12.86
CA GLY A 140 1.44 6.63 -12.76
C GLY A 140 2.18 7.26 -13.92
N ARG A 141 1.98 8.57 -14.08
CA ARG A 141 2.73 9.42 -15.00
C ARG A 141 3.06 10.74 -14.30
N GLY A 142 4.30 11.20 -14.41
CA GLY A 142 4.71 12.48 -13.82
C GLY A 142 6.20 12.75 -13.98
N GLU A 143 6.60 13.99 -13.72
CA GLU A 143 7.99 14.42 -13.83
C GLU A 143 8.61 14.50 -12.45
N PHE A 144 9.83 13.98 -12.31
CA PHE A 144 10.60 14.00 -11.08
C PHE A 144 11.77 14.97 -11.30
N GLY A 145 12.00 15.90 -10.36
CA GLY A 145 13.08 16.90 -10.46
C GLY A 145 12.65 18.36 -10.68
N GLY A 146 11.36 18.68 -10.54
CA GLY A 146 10.88 20.07 -10.47
C GLY A 146 11.02 20.65 -9.06
N GLY A 147 11.36 21.94 -8.92
CA GLY A 147 11.65 22.58 -7.62
C GLY A 147 10.47 22.74 -6.66
N ALA A 148 9.24 22.39 -7.07
CA ALA A 148 8.04 22.40 -6.23
C ALA A 148 7.47 20.99 -6.09
N THR A 149 7.04 20.63 -4.87
CA THR A 149 6.44 19.31 -4.61
C THR A 149 5.17 19.12 -5.43
N GLN A 150 5.17 18.14 -6.33
CA GLN A 150 4.01 17.76 -7.14
C GLN A 150 3.24 16.61 -6.49
N ARG A 151 1.91 16.65 -6.52
CA ARG A 151 1.07 15.50 -6.14
C ARG A 151 0.54 14.78 -7.39
N LEU A 152 0.80 13.48 -7.48
CA LEU A 152 0.38 12.58 -8.54
C LEU A 152 -0.62 11.56 -7.99
N THR A 153 -1.52 11.08 -8.84
CA THR A 153 -2.45 9.99 -8.54
C THR A 153 -2.30 8.87 -9.55
N PRO A 154 -2.49 7.59 -9.16
CA PRO A 154 -2.44 6.49 -10.11
C PRO A 154 -3.45 6.65 -11.25
N THR A 155 -3.04 6.33 -12.47
CA THR A 155 -3.93 6.21 -13.63
C THR A 155 -4.60 4.84 -13.68
N ASN A 156 -3.99 3.83 -13.06
CA ASN A 156 -4.55 2.48 -12.94
C ASN A 156 -4.12 1.82 -11.63
N VAL A 157 -4.99 0.96 -11.08
CA VAL A 157 -4.75 0.19 -9.85
C VAL A 157 -5.14 -1.27 -10.09
N THR A 158 -4.17 -2.16 -10.01
CA THR A 158 -4.36 -3.60 -10.25
C THR A 158 -3.99 -4.39 -9.01
N PHE A 159 -4.83 -5.34 -8.61
CA PHE A 159 -4.48 -6.34 -7.59
C PHE A 159 -4.16 -7.64 -8.32
N VAL A 160 -2.97 -8.18 -8.07
CA VAL A 160 -2.41 -9.42 -8.62
C VAL A 160 -2.35 -10.47 -7.53
#